data_AF-A0A9P5XDT8-F1
#
_entry.id   AF-A0A9P5XDT8-F1
#
_cell.length_a   1.000
_cell.length_b   1.000
_cell.length_c   1.000
_cell.angle_alpha   90.00
_cell.angle_beta   90.00
_cell.angle_gamma   90.00
#
_symmetry.space_group_name_H-M   'P 1'
#
loop_
_entity.id
_entity.type
_entity.pdbx_description
1 polymer ?
#
loop_
_entity_poly.entity_id
_entity_poly.type
_entity_poly.pdbx_seq_one_letter_code
_entity_poly.pdbx_strand_id
1 'polypeptide(L)'
;PTPPPPPASLCNTDKLYCCNNSPLIATDDPVTGVIFALLNIAVAPVTALVGLGAGSCNSITAAGLLNNGNMYSQLPVCCQNNQFSGLLVIGCSPATLGA
;
A
#
# COMPACT_ATOMS: atom_id res chain seq x y z
N PRO A 1 10.56 -16.20 11.75
CA PRO A 1 9.21 -15.65 12.02
C PRO A 1 9.18 -14.14 11.76
N THR A 2 8.40 -13.69 10.77
CA THR A 2 8.14 -12.27 10.53
C THR A 2 7.29 -11.71 11.67
N PRO A 3 7.56 -10.49 12.17
CA PRO A 3 6.72 -9.85 13.17
C PRO A 3 5.27 -9.72 12.66
N PRO A 4 4.26 -9.84 13.52
CA PRO A 4 2.89 -9.51 13.16
C PRO A 4 2.79 -8.07 12.62
N PRO A 5 1.94 -7.82 11.61
CA PRO A 5 1.76 -6.46 11.11
C PRO A 5 1.18 -5.54 12.20
N PRO A 6 1.59 -4.27 12.25
CA PRO A 6 1.08 -3.31 13.23
C PRO A 6 -0.38 -2.91 12.95
N PRO A 7 -1.13 -2.44 13.97
CA PRO A 7 -2.45 -1.86 13.78
C PRO A 7 -2.45 -0.69 12.79
N ALA A 8 -3.43 -0.65 11.90
CA ALA A 8 -3.62 0.41 10.90
C ALA A 8 -3.79 1.81 11.53
N SER A 9 -4.20 1.89 12.80
CA SER A 9 -4.26 3.12 13.58
C SER A 9 -2.89 3.75 13.85
N LEU A 10 -1.80 2.99 13.73
CA LEU A 10 -0.42 3.50 13.84
C LEU A 10 0.08 4.13 12.53
N CYS A 11 -0.69 4.00 11.45
CA CYS A 11 -0.39 4.63 10.18
C CYS A 11 -0.99 6.01 10.14
N ASN A 12 -0.25 6.98 9.60
CA ASN A 12 -0.81 8.29 9.32
C ASN A 12 -2.05 8.10 8.44
N THR A 13 -3.17 8.71 8.82
CA THR A 13 -4.46 8.50 8.15
C THR A 13 -4.44 8.82 6.66
N ASP A 14 -3.57 9.73 6.23
CA ASP A 14 -3.37 10.08 4.81
C ASP A 14 -2.51 9.06 4.03
N LYS A 15 -2.04 8.01 4.72
CA LYS A 15 -1.09 7.00 4.23
C LYS A 15 -1.63 5.57 4.37
N LEU A 16 -2.88 5.42 4.79
CA LEU A 16 -3.55 4.13 4.87
C LEU A 16 -4.29 3.82 3.57
N TYR A 17 -4.01 2.64 3.02
CA TYR A 17 -4.61 2.14 1.80
C TYR A 17 -5.11 0.72 2.01
N CYS A 18 -6.17 0.36 1.33
CA CYS A 18 -6.62 -1.04 1.31
C CYS A 18 -6.57 -1.56 -0.10
N CYS A 19 -5.77 -2.60 -0.27
CA CYS A 19 -5.43 -3.18 -1.54
C CYS A 19 -6.12 -4.53 -1.68
N ASN A 20 -6.85 -4.74 -2.78
CA ASN A 20 -7.44 -6.03 -3.12
C ASN A 20 -6.35 -7.06 -3.41
N ASN A 21 -5.97 -7.90 -2.44
CA ASN A 21 -5.08 -9.09 -2.52
C ASN A 21 -3.86 -9.04 -3.48
N SER A 22 -3.53 -7.87 -4.01
CA SER A 22 -2.43 -7.68 -4.93
C SER A 22 -1.18 -7.99 -4.13
N PRO A 23 -0.30 -8.86 -4.65
CA PRO A 23 0.97 -9.09 -4.00
C PRO A 23 1.65 -7.73 -3.87
N LEU A 24 2.03 -7.39 -2.64
CA LEU A 24 3.01 -6.35 -2.40
C LEU A 24 4.30 -6.84 -3.06
N ILE A 25 4.78 -6.11 -4.05
CA ILE A 25 5.95 -6.49 -4.85
C ILE A 25 7.13 -5.64 -4.42
N ALA A 26 8.32 -6.23 -4.29
CA ALA A 26 9.50 -5.48 -3.91
C ALA A 26 9.91 -4.52 -5.04
N THR A 27 10.46 -3.34 -4.68
CA THR A 27 10.90 -2.32 -5.66
C THR A 27 12.01 -2.78 -6.62
N ASP A 28 12.70 -3.87 -6.31
CA ASP A 28 13.74 -4.50 -7.14
C ASP A 28 13.18 -5.59 -8.07
N ASP A 29 11.87 -5.87 -8.02
CA ASP A 29 11.22 -6.79 -8.93
C ASP A 29 11.20 -6.19 -10.36
N PRO A 30 11.53 -6.98 -11.40
CA PRO A 30 11.58 -6.51 -12.78
C PRO A 30 10.28 -5.85 -13.25
N VAL A 31 9.11 -6.30 -12.77
CA VAL A 31 7.82 -5.69 -13.11
C VAL A 31 7.72 -4.27 -12.58
N THR A 32 8.14 -4.05 -11.32
CA THR A 32 8.15 -2.69 -10.74
C THR A 32 9.16 -1.79 -11.43
N GLY A 33 10.34 -2.32 -11.81
CA GLY A 33 11.35 -1.59 -12.57
C GLY A 33 10.83 -1.07 -13.92
N VAL A 34 10.05 -1.88 -14.65
CA VAL A 34 9.41 -1.45 -15.91
C VAL A 34 8.41 -0.32 -15.66
N ILE A 35 7.55 -0.46 -14.64
CA ILE A 35 6.54 0.56 -14.30
C ILE A 35 7.22 1.86 -13.87
N PHE A 36 8.26 1.79 -13.05
CA PHE A 36 9.03 2.96 -12.63
C PHE A 36 9.74 3.64 -13.81
N ALA A 37 10.29 2.87 -14.75
CA ALA A 37 10.87 3.44 -15.97
C ALA A 37 9.83 4.15 -16.85
N LEU A 38 8.64 3.55 -17.02
CA LEU A 38 7.55 4.14 -17.81
C LEU A 38 6.99 5.42 -17.19
N LEU A 39 6.95 5.48 -15.86
CA LEU A 39 6.45 6.63 -15.11
C LEU A 39 7.56 7.63 -14.72
N ASN A 40 8.81 7.37 -15.13
CA ASN A 40 9.99 8.16 -14.79
C ASN A 40 10.17 8.36 -13.27
N ILE A 41 9.99 7.30 -12.49
CA ILE A 41 10.08 7.31 -11.03
C ILE A 41 11.48 6.86 -10.62
N ALA A 42 12.23 7.75 -9.98
CA ALA A 42 13.46 7.37 -9.31
C ALA A 42 13.13 6.91 -7.87
N VAL A 43 13.24 5.60 -7.61
CA VAL A 43 13.10 5.04 -6.27
C VAL A 43 14.46 4.64 -5.76
N ALA A 44 14.83 5.13 -4.57
CA ALA A 44 16.01 4.60 -3.88
C ALA A 44 15.74 3.13 -3.49
N PRO A 45 16.70 2.21 -3.65
CA PRO A 45 16.51 0.81 -3.28
C PRO A 45 16.50 0.70 -1.75
N VAL A 46 15.31 0.72 -1.16
CA VAL A 46 15.15 0.61 0.29
C VAL A 46 14.06 -0.39 0.62
N THR A 47 14.22 -1.66 0.21
CA THR A 47 13.38 -2.79 0.66
C THR A 47 11.88 -2.52 0.60
N ALA A 48 11.47 -1.58 -0.24
CA ALA A 48 10.16 -1.00 -0.18
C ALA A 48 9.25 -1.92 -0.96
N LEU A 49 8.06 -2.16 -0.43
CA LEU A 49 7.05 -2.87 -1.19
C LEU A 49 6.18 -1.86 -1.93
N VAL A 50 5.73 -2.30 -3.09
CA VAL A 50 4.91 -1.56 -4.03
C VAL A 50 3.59 -2.30 -4.14
N GLY A 51 2.51 -1.58 -3.86
CA GLY A 51 1.19 -2.05 -4.24
C GLY A 51 0.97 -1.72 -5.71
N LEU A 52 0.87 -2.75 -6.55
CA LEU A 52 0.47 -2.61 -7.95
C LEU A 52 -1.03 -2.85 -8.08
N GLY A 53 -1.74 -1.90 -8.68
CA GLY A 53 -3.15 -2.05 -8.96
C GLY A 53 -3.81 -0.72 -9.29
N ALA A 54 -4.06 -0.50 -10.58
CA ALA A 54 -4.81 0.64 -11.11
C ALA A 54 -6.23 0.68 -10.53
N GLY A 55 -6.40 1.36 -9.39
CA GLY A 55 -7.67 1.42 -8.65
C GLY A 55 -7.95 0.27 -7.69
N SER A 56 -6.97 -0.61 -7.43
CA SER A 56 -7.13 -1.73 -6.49
C SER A 56 -6.78 -1.35 -5.05
N CYS A 57 -6.06 -0.24 -4.87
CA CYS A 57 -5.67 0.32 -3.59
C CYS A 57 -6.42 1.64 -3.38
N ASN A 58 -7.46 1.61 -2.55
CA ASN A 58 -8.24 2.82 -2.27
C ASN A 58 -7.69 3.52 -1.02
N SER A 59 -7.51 4.84 -1.09
CA SER A 59 -7.13 5.63 0.07
C SER A 59 -8.27 5.65 1.07
N ILE A 60 -7.94 5.56 2.34
CA ILE A 60 -8.95 5.51 3.39
C ILE A 60 -8.78 6.72 4.27
N THR A 61 -9.81 7.55 4.31
CA THR A 61 -9.88 8.64 5.28
C THR A 61 -10.14 8.08 6.67
N ALA A 62 -9.76 8.83 7.71
CA ALA A 62 -10.05 8.48 9.11
C ALA A 62 -11.54 8.12 9.34
N ALA A 63 -12.46 8.75 8.62
CA ALA A 63 -13.89 8.43 8.65
C ALA A 63 -14.21 7.08 7.97
N GLY A 64 -13.46 6.71 6.93
CA GLY A 64 -13.57 5.45 6.21
C GLY A 64 -13.13 4.25 7.05
N LEU A 65 -12.15 4.39 7.94
CA LEU A 65 -11.75 3.38 8.94
C LEU A 65 -12.90 3.00 9.88
N LEU A 66 -13.73 3.97 10.26
CA LEU A 66 -14.87 3.78 11.17
C LEU A 66 -16.13 3.24 10.47
N ASN A 67 -16.23 3.37 9.13
CA ASN A 67 -17.45 3.06 8.37
C ASN A 67 -17.30 1.93 7.34
N ASN A 68 -16.09 1.48 6.99
CA ASN A 68 -15.92 0.47 5.95
C ASN A 68 -15.75 -0.94 6.51
N GLY A 69 -16.86 -1.67 6.60
CA GLY A 69 -16.87 -3.14 6.66
C GLY A 69 -16.31 -3.84 5.41
N ASN A 70 -15.96 -3.10 4.35
CA ASN A 70 -15.34 -3.63 3.12
C ASN A 70 -13.83 -3.88 3.24
N MET A 71 -13.23 -3.53 4.37
CA MET A 71 -11.79 -3.70 4.63
C MET A 71 -11.42 -5.12 5.02
N TYR A 72 -12.38 -5.90 5.50
CA TYR A 72 -12.17 -7.29 5.93
C TYR A 72 -11.94 -8.26 4.76
N SER A 73 -12.36 -7.89 3.55
CA SER A 73 -12.11 -8.64 2.31
C SER A 73 -10.88 -8.16 1.54
N GLN A 74 -10.19 -7.13 2.04
CA GLN A 74 -9.05 -6.49 1.38
C GLN A 74 -7.85 -6.51 2.34
N LEU A 75 -6.62 -6.39 1.83
CA LEU A 75 -5.44 -6.31 2.68
C LEU A 75 -5.16 -4.85 3.06
N PRO A 76 -5.28 -4.47 4.34
CA PRO A 76 -4.88 -3.14 4.80
C PRO A 76 -3.36 -3.01 4.73
N VAL A 77 -2.89 -1.92 4.13
CA VAL A 77 -1.47 -1.61 3.97
C VAL A 77 -1.20 -0.13 4.25
N CYS A 78 -0.04 0.15 4.79
CA CYS A 78 0.42 1.50 5.08
C CYS A 78 1.52 1.88 4.13
N CYS A 79 1.28 2.89 3.29
CA CYS A 79 2.18 3.26 2.21
C CYS A 79 2.67 4.70 2.37
N GLN A 80 3.95 4.93 2.10
CA GLN A 80 4.54 6.27 2.18
C GLN A 80 4.02 7.23 1.12
N ASN A 81 3.71 6.74 -0.09
CA ASN A 81 3.40 7.60 -1.23
C ASN A 81 2.36 6.99 -2.19
N ASN A 82 1.48 7.85 -2.72
CA ASN A 82 0.46 7.51 -3.72
C ASN A 82 0.35 8.59 -4.82
N GLN A 83 1.48 9.13 -5.27
CA GLN A 83 1.48 10.28 -6.20
C GLN A 83 1.10 9.91 -7.65
N PHE A 84 0.67 8.68 -7.90
CA PHE A 84 0.43 8.14 -9.24
C PHE A 84 -1.06 7.96 -9.55
N SER A 85 -1.92 8.84 -9.01
CA SER A 85 -3.37 8.79 -9.26
C SER A 85 -4.03 7.43 -8.96
N GLY A 86 -3.50 6.69 -7.97
CA GLY A 86 -3.99 5.34 -7.63
C GLY A 86 -3.55 4.22 -8.57
N LEU A 87 -2.61 4.45 -9.50
CA LEU A 87 -1.97 3.41 -10.31
C LEU A 87 -1.04 2.52 -9.48
N LEU A 88 -0.30 3.14 -8.56
CA LEU A 88 0.61 2.44 -7.67
C LEU A 88 0.82 3.23 -6.37
N VAL A 89 1.13 2.48 -5.33
CA VAL A 89 1.51 2.98 -4.00
C VAL A 89 2.90 2.45 -3.63
N ILE A 90 3.75 3.31 -3.06
CA ILE A 90 5.16 3.00 -2.75
C ILE A 90 5.40 3.02 -1.24
N GLY A 91 6.28 2.14 -0.79
CA GLY A 91 6.70 2.06 0.61
C GLY A 91 5.61 1.45 1.47
N CYS A 92 4.92 0.46 0.92
CA CYS A 92 3.82 -0.20 1.57
C CYS A 92 4.31 -1.26 2.55
N SER A 93 3.66 -1.34 3.71
CA SER A 93 3.82 -2.43 4.66
C SER A 93 2.44 -2.98 5.03
N PRO A 94 2.32 -4.29 5.29
CA PRO A 94 1.06 -4.85 5.77
C PRO A 94 0.70 -4.21 7.12
N ALA A 95 -0.59 -4.01 7.33
CA ALA A 95 -1.16 -3.57 8.60
C ALA A 95 -2.27 -4.53 9.03
N THR A 96 -2.80 -4.35 10.24
CA THR A 96 -3.99 -5.06 10.72
C THR A 96 -5.10 -4.06 11.03
N LEU A 97 -6.36 -4.42 10.78
CA LEU A 97 -7.53 -3.56 11.09
C LEU A 97 -7.95 -3.63 12.56
N GLY A 98 -7.08 -4.10 13.46
CA GLY A 98 -7.44 -4.32 14.85
C GLY A 98 -6.27 -4.17 15.82
N ALA A 99 -6.65 -3.87 17.06
CA ALA A 99 -6.14 -4.58 18.23
C ALA A 99 -7.17 -5.66 18.60
#